data_AF-A0A3S7P7V7-F1
#
_entry.id   AF-A0A3S7P7V7-F1
#
_cell.length_a   1.000
_cell.length_b   1.000
_cell.length_c   1.000
_cell.angle_alpha   90.00
_cell.angle_beta   90.00
_cell.angle_gamma   90.00
#
_symmetry.space_group_name_H-M   'P 1'
#
loop_
_entity.id
_entity.type
_entity.pdbx_description
1 polymer ?
#
loop_
_entity_poly.entity_id
_entity_poly.type
_entity_poly.pdbx_seq_one_letter_code
_entity_poly.pdbx_strand_id
1 'polypeptide(L)'
;MLQSSLRLTRINLKNFKAFDETSVSFPQKINLIMGENSSGKSSIIKSIIAMKQTFSVTNEYEVFAANGDYVELGIYGDYVHSHDDKKDITFGFEFHGEKHEQEMTRWWSSSHFDFEYDPEDSSELKEYERPLSSLMEITYDKDYKTSQARLKSIKIISHIKSYGQAHFHVERAKTRSHYYLKTDRSLVDWIIDNHEHIDIDKNKLSDFLLKNYLRIEKENRIDFQLMYPSPPFDSRSDTYELSSLSDELFDMFNESLKKMLSILDSNTSDIPHLI
;
A
#
# COMPACT_ATOMS: atom_id res chain seq x y z
N MET A 1 21.68 7.03 -7.94
CA MET A 1 20.22 7.03 -8.17
C MET A 1 19.60 7.97 -7.15
N LEU A 2 18.87 9.00 -7.60
CA LEU A 2 18.06 9.82 -6.68
C LEU A 2 16.97 8.92 -6.11
N GLN A 3 16.89 8.80 -4.78
CA GLN A 3 15.78 8.12 -4.12
C GLN A 3 14.49 8.81 -4.54
N SER A 4 13.57 8.03 -5.11
CA SER A 4 12.19 8.44 -5.32
C SER A 4 11.58 8.81 -3.98
N SER A 5 11.39 10.11 -3.72
CA SER A 5 10.77 10.54 -2.47
C SER A 5 9.25 10.65 -2.66
N LEU A 6 8.54 9.73 -2.03
CA LEU A 6 7.12 9.89 -1.77
C LEU A 6 6.97 10.66 -0.45
N ARG A 7 5.98 11.54 -0.38
CA ARG A 7 5.73 12.38 0.79
C ARG A 7 4.32 12.15 1.31
N LEU A 8 4.19 11.95 2.63
CA LEU A 8 2.88 11.89 3.28
C LEU A 8 2.16 13.24 3.18
N THR A 9 0.97 13.25 2.58
CA THR A 9 0.17 14.46 2.33
C THR A 9 -1.20 14.42 3.01
N ARG A 10 -1.69 13.25 3.41
CA ARG A 10 -2.94 13.13 4.17
C ARG A 10 -2.95 11.89 5.03
N ILE A 11 -3.62 11.99 6.17
CA ILE A 11 -4.01 10.85 7.00
C ILE A 11 -5.53 10.83 7.12
N ASN A 12 -6.11 9.66 6.92
CA ASN A 12 -7.51 9.38 7.20
C ASN A 12 -7.57 8.37 8.35
N LEU A 13 -8.33 8.65 9.39
CA LEU A 13 -8.49 7.74 10.53
C LEU A 13 -9.96 7.42 10.70
N LYS A 14 -10.25 6.15 10.97
CA LYS A 14 -11.58 5.68 11.34
C LYS A 14 -11.51 4.85 12.61
N ASN A 15 -12.42 5.14 13.54
CA ASN A 15 -12.57 4.48 14.84
C ASN A 15 -11.28 4.40 15.66
N PHE A 16 -10.42 5.43 15.61
CA PHE A 16 -9.16 5.45 16.35
C PHE A 16 -9.16 6.53 17.43
N LYS A 17 -9.04 6.11 18.70
CA LYS A 17 -8.95 6.96 19.88
C LYS A 17 -10.03 8.02 19.93
N ALA A 18 -9.65 9.29 19.75
CA ALA A 18 -10.55 10.43 19.85
C ALA A 18 -11.50 10.57 18.65
N PHE A 19 -11.28 9.81 17.58
CA PHE A 19 -11.96 10.02 16.30
C PHE A 19 -12.79 8.80 15.87
N ASP A 20 -14.09 9.02 15.63
CA ASP A 20 -14.93 8.10 14.86
C ASP A 20 -14.52 8.12 13.39
N GLU A 21 -14.33 9.32 12.82
CA GLU A 21 -13.74 9.53 11.50
C GLU A 21 -13.05 10.90 11.45
N THR A 22 -11.86 10.98 10.84
CA THR A 22 -11.17 12.26 10.59
C THR A 22 -10.25 12.19 9.38
N SER A 23 -10.05 13.32 8.71
CA SER A 23 -9.10 13.48 7.61
C SER A 23 -8.23 14.71 7.88
N VAL A 24 -6.91 14.53 7.90
CA VAL A 24 -5.93 15.56 8.22
C VAL A 24 -4.96 15.69 7.07
N SER A 25 -4.86 16.90 6.49
CA SER A 25 -3.98 17.19 5.37
C SER A 25 -2.63 17.75 5.85
N PHE A 26 -1.55 17.35 5.18
CA PHE A 26 -0.16 17.74 5.41
C PHE A 26 0.44 18.36 4.14
N PRO A 27 -0.10 19.48 3.63
CA PRO A 27 0.33 20.05 2.34
C PRO A 27 1.74 20.64 2.37
N GLN A 28 2.27 21.03 3.54
CA GLN A 28 3.56 21.74 3.68
C GLN A 28 4.67 20.86 4.25
N LYS A 29 5.95 21.17 3.98
CA LYS A 29 7.10 20.42 4.52
C LYS A 29 7.12 20.39 6.05
N ILE A 30 6.63 21.45 6.69
CA ILE A 30 6.40 21.55 8.13
C ILE A 30 4.91 21.81 8.35
N ASN A 31 4.24 20.98 9.16
CA ASN A 31 2.83 21.13 9.49
C ASN A 31 2.66 21.31 10.99
N LEU A 32 1.81 22.25 11.38
CA LEU A 32 1.57 22.62 12.78
C LEU A 32 0.17 22.15 13.20
N ILE A 33 0.10 21.22 14.16
CA ILE A 33 -1.17 20.69 14.68
C ILE A 33 -1.52 21.46 15.96
N MET A 34 -2.54 22.31 15.91
CA MET A 34 -3.01 23.16 17.01
C MET A 34 -4.47 22.88 17.36
N GLY A 35 -4.86 23.21 18.59
CA GLY A 35 -6.22 23.02 19.10
C GLY A 35 -6.25 22.85 20.62
N GLU A 36 -7.44 22.83 21.20
CA GLU A 36 -7.65 22.68 22.64
C GLU A 36 -7.11 21.35 23.21
N ASN A 37 -6.84 21.31 24.51
CA ASN A 37 -6.50 20.05 25.17
C ASN A 37 -7.60 19.01 24.94
N SER A 38 -7.19 17.76 24.76
CA SER A 38 -8.10 16.64 24.46
C SER A 38 -8.83 16.70 23.12
N SER A 39 -8.51 17.63 22.21
CA SER A 39 -9.06 17.69 20.85
C SER A 39 -8.58 16.58 19.90
N GLY A 40 -7.82 15.60 20.39
CA GLY A 40 -7.33 14.47 19.58
C GLY A 40 -5.99 14.68 18.85
N LYS A 41 -5.27 15.79 19.08
CA LYS A 41 -3.94 16.04 18.47
C LYS A 41 -2.95 14.89 18.67
N SER A 42 -2.85 14.40 19.92
CA SER A 42 -2.00 13.25 20.23
C SER A 42 -2.48 11.97 19.55
N SER A 43 -3.77 11.83 19.24
CA SER A 43 -4.28 10.68 18.49
C SER A 43 -3.79 10.72 17.04
N ILE A 44 -3.73 11.89 16.39
CA ILE A 44 -3.14 12.04 15.04
C ILE A 44 -1.66 11.66 15.05
N ILE A 45 -0.90 12.13 16.04
CA ILE A 45 0.54 11.80 16.13
C ILE A 45 0.71 10.30 16.41
N LYS A 46 -0.05 9.75 17.37
CA LYS A 46 0.04 8.34 17.73
C LYS A 46 -0.36 7.40 16.58
N SER A 47 -1.25 7.80 15.67
CA SER A 47 -1.55 6.97 14.49
C SER A 47 -0.37 6.85 13.54
N ILE A 48 0.38 7.95 13.34
CA ILE A 48 1.61 7.93 12.51
C ILE A 48 2.66 7.05 13.18
N ILE A 49 2.90 7.26 14.47
CA ILE A 49 3.92 6.54 15.22
C ILE A 49 3.59 5.04 15.31
N ALA A 50 2.32 4.68 15.53
CA ALA A 50 1.90 3.28 15.57
C ALA A 50 2.13 2.57 14.24
N MET A 51 1.87 3.26 13.11
CA MET A 51 2.16 2.70 11.80
C MET A 51 3.66 2.61 11.54
N LYS A 52 4.44 3.64 11.88
CA LYS A 52 5.91 3.57 11.82
C LYS A 52 6.44 2.39 12.62
N GLN A 53 5.98 2.21 13.86
CA GLN A 53 6.36 1.09 14.71
C GLN A 53 5.97 -0.26 14.08
N THR A 54 4.77 -0.35 13.52
CA THR A 54 4.28 -1.55 12.83
C THR A 54 5.16 -1.91 11.63
N PHE A 55 5.70 -0.93 10.90
CA PHE A 55 6.51 -1.14 9.71
C PHE A 55 8.02 -1.07 9.93
N SER A 56 8.46 -0.83 11.16
CA SER A 56 9.87 -0.79 11.54
C SER A 56 10.53 -2.14 11.30
N VAL A 57 11.79 -2.12 10.86
CA VAL A 57 12.63 -3.33 10.72
C VAL A 57 12.82 -4.10 12.03
N THR A 58 12.64 -3.44 13.18
CA THR A 58 12.72 -4.05 14.52
C THR A 58 11.44 -4.78 14.95
N ASN A 59 10.34 -4.60 14.23
CA ASN A 59 9.09 -5.29 14.51
C ASN A 59 9.06 -6.67 13.82
N GLU A 60 9.49 -7.69 14.56
CA GLU A 60 9.56 -9.09 14.10
C GLU A 60 8.32 -9.92 14.47
N TYR A 61 7.32 -9.34 15.15
CA TYR A 61 6.27 -10.17 15.79
C TYR A 61 4.85 -9.59 15.77
N GLU A 62 4.58 -8.38 15.25
CA GLU A 62 3.22 -7.78 15.32
C GLU A 62 2.71 -7.19 14.00
N VAL A 63 1.55 -7.68 13.53
CA VAL A 63 0.87 -7.17 12.32
C VAL A 63 0.36 -5.72 12.51
N PHE A 64 0.17 -5.36 13.77
CA PHE A 64 0.01 -3.99 14.25
C PHE A 64 0.73 -3.90 15.58
N ALA A 65 1.87 -3.20 15.58
CA ALA A 65 2.69 -3.04 16.78
C ALA A 65 2.07 -1.99 17.70
N ALA A 66 1.08 -2.40 18.49
CA ALA A 66 0.33 -1.49 19.36
C ALA A 66 1.18 -0.96 20.52
N ASN A 67 2.19 -1.73 20.92
CA ASN A 67 3.05 -1.49 22.07
C ASN A 67 4.51 -1.71 21.64
N GLY A 68 5.44 -0.95 22.20
CA GLY A 68 6.82 -0.94 21.75
C GLY A 68 7.53 0.41 21.95
N ASP A 69 8.73 0.51 21.39
CA ASP A 69 9.67 1.59 21.69
C ASP A 69 9.17 3.01 21.38
N TYR A 70 8.26 3.15 20.40
CA TYR A 70 7.78 4.44 19.94
C TYR A 70 6.38 4.80 20.47
N VAL A 71 5.51 3.81 20.65
CA VAL A 71 4.16 4.05 21.16
C VAL A 71 3.61 2.87 21.95
N GLU A 72 2.95 3.24 23.05
CA GLU A 72 2.13 2.36 23.89
C GLU A 72 0.65 2.72 23.71
N LEU A 73 -0.11 1.81 23.10
CA LEU A 73 -1.55 1.95 22.86
C LEU A 73 -2.39 1.07 23.77
N GLY A 74 -1.84 -0.02 24.31
CA GLY A 74 -2.54 -1.02 25.09
C GLY A 74 -3.14 -2.14 24.23
N ILE A 75 -4.30 -2.64 24.64
CA ILE A 75 -5.07 -3.65 23.90
C ILE A 75 -6.05 -2.97 22.94
N TYR A 76 -6.66 -3.72 22.01
CA TYR A 76 -7.57 -3.17 20.98
C TYR A 76 -8.66 -2.26 21.54
N GLY A 77 -9.25 -2.65 22.66
CA GLY A 77 -10.29 -1.86 23.35
C GLY A 77 -9.81 -0.50 23.86
N ASP A 78 -8.51 -0.30 24.09
CA ASP A 78 -7.96 0.95 24.62
C ASP A 78 -7.81 2.05 23.55
N TYR A 79 -7.62 1.65 22.29
CA TYR A 79 -7.37 2.57 21.20
C TYR A 79 -8.43 2.57 20.09
N VAL A 80 -9.40 1.66 20.13
CA VAL A 80 -10.62 1.78 19.32
C VAL A 80 -11.50 2.93 19.87
N HIS A 81 -12.13 3.68 18.96
CA HIS A 81 -12.96 4.81 19.33
C HIS A 81 -14.12 4.37 20.22
N SER A 82 -14.38 5.17 21.26
CA SER A 82 -15.40 4.91 22.28
C SER A 82 -15.24 3.57 23.02
N HIS A 83 -14.08 2.92 22.93
CA HIS A 83 -13.85 1.57 23.45
C HIS A 83 -14.81 0.51 22.86
N ASP A 84 -15.40 0.79 21.69
CA ASP A 84 -16.29 -0.13 20.98
C ASP A 84 -15.48 -1.13 20.14
N ASP A 85 -15.05 -2.20 20.79
CA ASP A 85 -14.16 -3.23 20.22
C ASP A 85 -14.79 -4.12 19.14
N LYS A 86 -16.05 -3.85 18.79
CA LYS A 86 -16.74 -4.43 17.63
C LYS A 86 -16.49 -3.65 16.34
N LYS A 87 -16.01 -2.41 16.44
CA LYS A 87 -15.70 -1.58 15.29
C LYS A 87 -14.32 -1.93 14.75
N ASP A 88 -14.18 -1.91 13.42
CA ASP A 88 -12.87 -1.97 12.79
C ASP A 88 -12.17 -0.60 12.87
N ILE A 89 -10.85 -0.62 12.97
CA ILE A 89 -10.00 0.58 12.88
C ILE A 89 -9.44 0.65 11.47
N THR A 90 -9.47 1.83 10.85
CA THR A 90 -8.83 2.06 9.56
C THR A 90 -7.82 3.20 9.66
N PHE A 91 -6.61 2.95 9.18
CA PHE A 91 -5.57 3.95 8.96
C PHE A 91 -5.36 4.13 7.45
N GLY A 92 -5.60 5.32 6.95
CA GLY A 92 -5.38 5.72 5.57
C GLY A 92 -4.24 6.73 5.45
N PHE A 93 -3.33 6.53 4.51
CA PHE A 93 -2.20 7.40 4.23
C PHE A 93 -2.15 7.73 2.74
N GLU A 94 -2.21 9.01 2.42
CA GLU A 94 -2.03 9.51 1.06
C GLU A 94 -0.60 10.01 0.88
N PHE A 95 0.05 9.57 -0.18
CA PHE A 95 1.42 9.92 -0.51
C PHE A 95 1.50 10.53 -1.90
N HIS A 96 2.25 11.61 -2.06
CA HIS A 96 2.51 12.22 -3.36
C HIS A 96 3.96 11.97 -3.76
N GLY A 97 4.19 11.54 -5.01
CA GLY A 97 5.54 11.44 -5.58
C GLY A 97 6.13 12.80 -5.94
N GLU A 98 7.45 12.94 -5.83
CA GLU A 98 8.15 14.13 -6.33
C GLU A 98 8.14 14.19 -7.87
N LYS A 99 8.12 15.43 -8.40
CA LYS A 99 8.08 15.76 -9.84
C LYS A 99 9.08 15.00 -10.71
N HIS A 100 10.24 14.60 -10.18
CA HIS A 100 11.27 13.91 -10.97
C HIS A 100 10.89 12.48 -11.40
N GLU A 101 9.97 11.80 -10.71
CA GLU A 101 9.43 10.51 -11.17
C GLU A 101 8.58 10.66 -12.45
N GLN A 102 7.99 11.84 -12.66
CA GLN A 102 7.23 12.18 -13.88
C GLN A 102 8.16 12.37 -15.10
N GLU A 103 9.40 12.81 -14.88
CA GLU A 103 10.37 13.05 -15.96
C GLU A 103 11.16 11.78 -16.35
N MET A 104 11.52 10.93 -15.39
CA MET A 104 12.14 9.62 -15.65
C MET A 104 11.19 8.66 -16.38
N THR A 105 9.90 8.99 -16.45
CA THR A 105 8.96 8.30 -17.31
C THR A 105 9.08 8.63 -18.79
N ARG A 106 9.45 9.86 -19.12
CA ARG A 106 9.78 10.28 -20.49
C ARG A 106 11.09 9.67 -21.01
N TRP A 107 12.11 9.54 -20.16
CA TRP A 107 13.46 9.17 -20.60
C TRP A 107 13.67 7.68 -20.91
N TRP A 108 12.89 6.75 -20.34
CA TRP A 108 12.98 5.32 -20.70
C TRP A 108 12.18 4.96 -21.96
N SER A 109 11.10 5.71 -22.22
CA SER A 109 10.32 5.58 -23.46
C SER A 109 11.04 6.20 -24.67
N SER A 110 11.93 7.17 -24.45
CA SER A 110 12.67 7.84 -25.52
C SER A 110 13.91 7.08 -26.00
N SER A 111 14.22 5.88 -25.47
CA SER A 111 15.37 5.08 -25.94
C SER A 111 15.08 4.29 -27.22
N HIS A 112 13.87 4.37 -27.77
CA HIS A 112 13.53 3.88 -29.11
C HIS A 112 12.53 4.84 -29.75
N PHE A 113 13.02 5.86 -30.47
CA PHE A 113 12.58 6.31 -31.79
C PHE A 113 13.05 7.74 -32.05
N ASP A 114 13.96 7.89 -33.02
CA ASP A 114 14.22 9.15 -33.71
C ASP A 114 12.96 9.56 -34.50
N PHE A 115 12.45 10.78 -34.31
CA PHE A 115 12.03 11.65 -35.42
C PHE A 115 11.79 13.10 -34.95
N GLU A 116 12.18 14.02 -35.83
CA GLU A 116 12.24 15.48 -35.73
C GLU A 116 10.89 16.14 -36.10
N TYR A 117 10.36 17.09 -35.29
CA TYR A 117 9.25 18.01 -35.67
C TYR A 117 9.08 19.15 -34.62
N ASP A 118 9.47 20.40 -34.91
CA ASP A 118 8.78 21.58 -35.53
C ASP A 118 7.98 22.47 -34.52
N PRO A 119 8.32 23.77 -34.31
CA PRO A 119 8.01 24.51 -33.08
C PRO A 119 6.81 25.49 -33.17
N GLU A 120 5.87 25.29 -34.10
CA GLU A 120 4.73 26.20 -34.29
C GLU A 120 3.38 25.48 -34.28
N ASP A 121 2.90 24.97 -33.14
CA ASP A 121 1.46 24.77 -33.00
C ASP A 121 0.91 24.92 -31.56
N SER A 122 0.29 26.08 -31.40
CA SER A 122 -0.86 26.45 -30.56
C SER A 122 -1.08 25.85 -29.15
N SER A 123 -1.13 26.78 -28.20
CA SER A 123 -2.04 26.75 -27.03
C SER A 123 -1.82 25.62 -26.01
N GLU A 124 -0.70 25.69 -25.29
CA GLU A 124 -0.45 24.91 -24.08
C GLU A 124 -1.47 25.24 -22.96
N LEU A 125 -2.64 24.59 -22.97
CA LEU A 125 -3.23 24.15 -21.72
C LEU A 125 -2.32 23.04 -21.21
N LYS A 126 -1.33 23.39 -20.38
CA LYS A 126 -0.60 22.41 -19.57
C LYS A 126 -1.63 21.72 -18.70
N GLU A 127 -2.13 20.58 -19.17
CA GLU A 127 -2.81 19.60 -18.37
C GLU A 127 -1.83 19.26 -17.24
N TYR A 128 -2.02 19.90 -16.09
CA TYR A 128 -1.22 19.63 -14.91
C TYR A 128 -1.45 18.15 -14.60
N GLU A 129 -0.52 17.28 -15.01
CA GLU A 129 -0.45 15.89 -14.59
C GLU A 129 -0.59 15.91 -13.07
N ARG A 130 -1.73 15.41 -12.58
CA ARG A 130 -1.99 15.35 -11.15
C ARG A 130 -0.82 14.59 -10.51
N PRO A 131 -0.30 15.05 -9.36
CA PRO A 131 0.77 14.33 -8.70
C PRO A 131 0.35 12.87 -8.54
N LEU A 132 1.29 11.96 -8.76
CA LEU A 132 1.09 10.53 -8.55
C LEU A 132 0.72 10.35 -7.08
N SER A 133 -0.58 10.31 -6.79
CA SER A 133 -1.10 10.17 -5.44
C SER A 133 -1.37 8.70 -5.19
N SER A 134 -0.57 8.08 -4.33
CA SER A 134 -0.82 6.74 -3.86
C SER A 134 -1.59 6.79 -2.54
N LEU A 135 -2.59 5.94 -2.38
CA LEU A 135 -3.35 5.80 -1.14
C LEU A 135 -3.12 4.40 -0.59
N MET A 136 -2.77 4.32 0.68
CA MET A 136 -2.72 3.07 1.44
C MET A 136 -3.74 3.12 2.55
N GLU A 137 -4.69 2.20 2.57
CA GLU A 137 -5.61 2.01 3.69
C GLU A 137 -5.42 0.64 4.32
N ILE A 138 -5.25 0.61 5.63
CA ILE A 138 -5.08 -0.61 6.41
C ILE A 138 -6.20 -0.69 7.42
N THR A 139 -6.91 -1.80 7.41
CA THR A 139 -8.03 -2.03 8.32
C THR A 139 -7.73 -3.20 9.23
N TYR A 140 -8.00 -3.03 10.51
CA TYR A 140 -7.79 -4.01 11.57
C TYR A 140 -9.10 -4.27 12.31
N ASP A 141 -9.36 -5.53 12.64
CA ASP A 141 -10.38 -5.93 13.61
C ASP A 141 -9.74 -6.48 14.87
N LYS A 142 -10.54 -6.69 15.92
CA LYS A 142 -10.08 -7.36 17.13
C LYS A 142 -9.84 -8.85 16.86
N ASP A 143 -8.68 -9.36 17.27
CA ASP A 143 -8.51 -10.79 17.50
C ASP A 143 -9.16 -11.17 18.85
N TYR A 144 -10.19 -12.01 18.80
CA TYR A 144 -10.91 -12.45 20.01
C TYR A 144 -10.05 -13.27 20.98
N LYS A 145 -8.97 -13.90 20.52
CA LYS A 145 -8.09 -14.72 21.36
C LYS A 145 -7.05 -13.89 22.09
N THR A 146 -6.45 -12.90 21.41
CA THR A 146 -5.36 -12.11 21.98
C THR A 146 -5.80 -10.72 22.45
N SER A 147 -7.01 -10.28 22.09
CA SER A 147 -7.49 -8.90 22.26
C SER A 147 -6.60 -7.83 21.61
N GLN A 148 -5.76 -8.23 20.65
CA GLN A 148 -4.93 -7.34 19.84
C GLN A 148 -5.56 -7.10 18.48
N ALA A 149 -5.02 -6.13 17.74
CA ALA A 149 -5.40 -5.91 16.36
C ALA A 149 -4.98 -7.07 15.48
N ARG A 150 -5.84 -7.43 14.53
CA ARG A 150 -5.60 -8.41 13.49
C ARG A 150 -5.91 -7.77 12.14
N LEU A 151 -5.00 -7.90 11.19
CA LEU A 151 -5.20 -7.34 9.86
C LEU A 151 -6.46 -7.92 9.22
N LYS A 152 -7.35 -7.04 8.79
CA LYS A 152 -8.58 -7.37 8.07
C LYS A 152 -8.39 -7.18 6.58
N SER A 153 -7.82 -6.05 6.18
CA SER A 153 -7.55 -5.75 4.78
C SER A 153 -6.51 -4.65 4.58
N ILE A 154 -5.86 -4.68 3.42
CA ILE A 154 -5.08 -3.57 2.87
C ILE A 154 -5.71 -3.15 1.54
N LYS A 155 -5.81 -1.85 1.30
CA LYS A 155 -6.10 -1.29 -0.01
C LYS A 155 -4.95 -0.40 -0.41
N ILE A 156 -4.45 -0.60 -1.62
CA ILE A 156 -3.41 0.23 -2.21
C ILE A 156 -3.95 0.74 -3.52
N ILE A 157 -3.93 2.06 -3.65
CA ILE A 157 -4.09 2.74 -4.92
C ILE A 157 -2.70 3.25 -5.27
N SER A 158 -2.14 2.77 -6.37
CA SER A 158 -0.81 3.18 -6.81
C SER A 158 -0.88 3.54 -8.28
N HIS A 159 -0.04 4.48 -8.72
CA HIS A 159 0.05 4.82 -10.13
C HIS A 159 1.26 4.12 -10.76
N ILE A 160 0.99 3.19 -11.66
CA ILE A 160 1.98 2.50 -12.46
C ILE A 160 2.24 3.33 -13.70
N LYS A 161 3.51 3.66 -13.93
CA LYS A 161 4.00 4.50 -15.01
C LYS A 161 3.39 4.21 -16.39
N SER A 162 3.31 2.94 -16.80
CA SER A 162 2.90 2.50 -18.14
C SER A 162 1.43 2.08 -18.25
N TYR A 163 0.70 2.07 -17.13
CA TYR A 163 -0.69 1.61 -17.05
C TYR A 163 -1.64 2.72 -16.57
N GLY A 164 -1.21 3.51 -15.58
CA GLY A 164 -2.05 4.46 -14.87
C GLY A 164 -2.37 3.97 -13.46
N GLN A 165 -3.57 4.28 -12.98
CA GLN A 165 -4.00 3.98 -11.63
C GLN A 165 -4.36 2.49 -11.48
N ALA A 166 -3.62 1.77 -10.62
CA ALA A 166 -3.95 0.41 -10.20
C ALA A 166 -4.46 0.36 -8.78
N HIS A 167 -5.52 -0.45 -8.60
CA HIS A 167 -6.05 -0.78 -7.30
C HIS A 167 -5.60 -2.20 -6.93
N PHE A 168 -5.06 -2.33 -5.73
CA PHE A 168 -4.78 -3.62 -5.10
C PHE A 168 -5.57 -3.71 -3.81
N HIS A 169 -6.20 -4.85 -3.59
CA HIS A 169 -6.96 -5.11 -2.38
C HIS A 169 -6.57 -6.46 -1.79
N VAL A 170 -5.95 -6.41 -0.62
CA VAL A 170 -5.69 -7.58 0.21
C VAL A 170 -6.83 -7.72 1.21
N GLU A 171 -7.51 -8.86 1.23
CA GLU A 171 -8.63 -9.13 2.14
C GLU A 171 -8.48 -10.48 2.84
N ARG A 172 -8.68 -10.52 4.16
CA ARG A 172 -8.58 -11.77 4.92
C ARG A 172 -9.66 -12.77 4.52
N ALA A 173 -9.28 -14.03 4.34
CA ALA A 173 -10.22 -15.11 4.10
C ALA A 173 -11.11 -15.39 5.32
N LYS A 174 -12.40 -15.70 5.09
CA LYS A 174 -13.39 -15.94 6.15
C LYS A 174 -13.04 -17.09 7.12
N THR A 175 -12.25 -18.07 6.66
CA THR A 175 -12.04 -19.34 7.38
C THR A 175 -10.57 -19.76 7.50
N ARG A 176 -9.61 -18.93 7.08
CA ARG A 176 -8.19 -19.33 6.97
C ARG A 176 -7.22 -18.23 7.42
N SER A 177 -6.01 -18.63 7.79
CA SER A 177 -4.82 -17.79 8.07
C SER A 177 -4.21 -17.15 6.82
N HIS A 178 -5.02 -16.88 5.80
CA HIS A 178 -4.58 -16.46 4.47
C HIS A 178 -5.42 -15.28 3.99
N TYR A 179 -4.87 -14.51 3.05
CA TYR A 179 -5.46 -13.32 2.47
C TYR A 179 -5.59 -13.50 0.96
N TYR A 180 -6.51 -12.77 0.34
CA TYR A 180 -6.66 -12.70 -1.11
C TYR A 180 -6.13 -11.37 -1.59
N LEU A 181 -5.22 -11.38 -2.55
CA LEU A 181 -4.88 -10.22 -3.36
C LEU A 181 -5.85 -10.16 -4.55
N LYS A 182 -6.53 -9.03 -4.68
CA LYS A 182 -7.42 -8.70 -5.79
C LYS A 182 -6.89 -7.44 -6.46
N THR A 183 -7.10 -7.30 -7.76
CA THR A 183 -6.77 -6.08 -8.50
C THR A 183 -7.84 -5.80 -9.55
N ASP A 184 -7.65 -4.76 -10.36
CA ASP A 184 -8.57 -4.43 -11.45
C ASP A 184 -8.38 -5.39 -12.61
N ARG A 185 -9.48 -5.82 -13.23
CA ARG A 185 -9.42 -6.65 -14.44
C ARG A 185 -8.65 -5.95 -15.56
N SER A 186 -8.78 -4.64 -15.70
CA SER A 186 -8.03 -3.86 -16.69
C SER A 186 -6.52 -3.89 -16.47
N LEU A 187 -6.04 -3.98 -15.22
CA LEU A 187 -4.61 -4.14 -14.95
C LEU A 187 -4.15 -5.52 -15.41
N VAL A 188 -4.93 -6.56 -15.09
CA VAL A 188 -4.65 -7.92 -15.52
C VAL A 188 -4.59 -8.00 -17.05
N ASP A 189 -5.62 -7.50 -17.73
CA ASP A 189 -5.70 -7.48 -19.20
C ASP A 189 -4.50 -6.69 -19.80
N TRP A 190 -4.12 -5.56 -19.19
CA TRP A 190 -2.93 -4.80 -19.63
C TRP A 190 -1.62 -5.58 -19.48
N ILE A 191 -1.40 -6.32 -18.38
CA ILE A 191 -0.20 -7.14 -18.24
C ILE A 191 -0.18 -8.23 -19.32
N ILE A 192 -1.31 -8.87 -19.58
CA ILE A 192 -1.44 -9.90 -20.63
C ILE A 192 -1.06 -9.33 -21.99
N ASP A 193 -1.64 -8.18 -22.36
CA ASP A 193 -1.41 -7.52 -23.65
C ASP A 193 0.05 -7.09 -23.85
N ASN A 194 0.79 -6.82 -22.77
CA ASN A 194 2.19 -6.38 -22.83
C ASN A 194 3.20 -7.53 -22.71
N HIS A 195 2.74 -8.78 -22.53
CA HIS A 195 3.59 -9.94 -22.30
C HIS A 195 3.26 -11.03 -23.34
N GLU A 196 3.91 -10.97 -24.51
CA GLU A 196 3.66 -11.82 -25.69
C GLU A 196 3.71 -13.35 -25.44
N HIS A 197 4.27 -13.79 -24.32
CA HIS A 197 4.40 -15.20 -23.93
C HIS A 197 3.22 -15.71 -23.08
N ILE A 198 2.21 -14.86 -22.84
CA ILE A 198 1.05 -15.18 -22.00
C ILE A 198 -0.17 -15.31 -22.93
N ASP A 199 -0.55 -16.54 -23.29
CA ASP A 199 -1.67 -16.82 -24.21
C ASP A 199 -2.88 -17.36 -23.42
N ILE A 200 -3.94 -16.55 -23.32
CA ILE A 200 -4.99 -16.77 -22.33
C ILE A 200 -6.34 -16.88 -23.01
N ASP A 201 -6.64 -18.11 -23.42
CA ASP A 201 -7.97 -18.40 -23.93
C ASP A 201 -8.98 -18.70 -22.80
N LYS A 202 -9.88 -17.73 -22.61
CA LYS A 202 -11.22 -17.77 -21.98
C LYS A 202 -11.35 -17.90 -20.46
N ASN A 203 -11.63 -16.74 -19.85
CA ASN A 203 -12.50 -16.49 -18.69
C ASN A 203 -12.20 -17.18 -17.34
N LYS A 204 -11.32 -18.19 -17.26
CA LYS A 204 -10.90 -18.78 -15.98
C LYS A 204 -9.68 -18.08 -15.38
N LEU A 205 -8.85 -17.45 -16.22
CA LEU A 205 -7.57 -16.87 -15.79
C LEU A 205 -7.70 -15.54 -15.07
N SER A 206 -8.50 -14.61 -15.62
CA SER A 206 -8.77 -13.34 -14.95
C SER A 206 -9.45 -13.56 -13.61
N ASP A 207 -10.44 -14.47 -13.54
CA ASP A 207 -11.08 -14.89 -12.29
C ASP A 207 -10.11 -15.55 -11.29
N PHE A 208 -9.05 -16.21 -11.77
CA PHE A 208 -7.98 -16.80 -10.96
C PHE A 208 -7.06 -15.73 -10.40
N LEU A 209 -6.57 -14.82 -11.24
CA LEU A 209 -5.63 -13.75 -10.87
C LEU A 209 -6.28 -12.74 -9.91
N LEU A 210 -7.59 -12.52 -10.07
CA LEU A 210 -8.40 -11.73 -9.14
C LEU A 210 -8.55 -12.38 -7.75
N LYS A 211 -8.07 -13.61 -7.56
CA LYS A 211 -8.19 -14.39 -6.31
C LYS A 211 -6.86 -14.95 -5.83
N ASN A 212 -5.74 -14.40 -6.27
CA ASN A 212 -4.42 -14.86 -5.83
C ASN A 212 -4.30 -14.82 -4.30
N TYR A 213 -3.75 -15.88 -3.72
CA TYR A 213 -3.69 -16.04 -2.27
C TYR A 213 -2.37 -15.52 -1.74
N LEU A 214 -2.42 -14.67 -0.72
CA LEU A 214 -1.26 -14.25 0.06
C LEU A 214 -1.25 -14.95 1.41
N ARG A 215 -0.12 -15.55 1.75
CA ARG A 215 0.19 -15.94 3.12
C ARG A 215 0.89 -14.79 3.81
N ILE A 216 0.50 -14.54 5.06
CA ILE A 216 1.28 -13.72 5.99
C ILE A 216 2.03 -14.71 6.87
N GLU A 217 3.37 -14.64 6.87
CA GLU A 217 4.20 -15.59 7.62
C GLU A 217 4.16 -15.34 9.13
N LYS A 218 4.58 -16.38 9.88
CA LYS A 218 4.40 -16.56 11.33
C LYS A 218 5.07 -15.51 12.21
N GLU A 219 5.93 -14.68 11.64
CA GLU A 219 6.57 -13.56 12.33
C GLU A 219 5.69 -12.31 12.32
N ASN A 220 4.42 -12.39 11.89
CA ASN A 220 3.47 -11.26 11.97
C ASN A 220 3.93 -9.97 11.25
N ARG A 221 5.06 -10.00 10.54
CA ARG A 221 5.48 -9.02 9.56
C ARG A 221 4.49 -9.08 8.39
N ILE A 222 4.23 -7.94 7.77
CA ILE A 222 3.56 -7.90 6.47
C ILE A 222 4.56 -8.35 5.39
N ASP A 223 5.00 -9.60 5.49
CA ASP A 223 5.69 -10.32 4.43
C ASP A 223 4.65 -11.19 3.76
N PHE A 224 4.25 -10.73 2.58
CA PHE A 224 3.36 -11.49 1.76
C PHE A 224 4.15 -12.56 1.03
N GLN A 225 3.59 -13.76 0.93
CA GLN A 225 4.07 -14.79 0.03
C GLN A 225 2.90 -15.28 -0.80
N LEU A 226 3.11 -15.42 -2.10
CA LEU A 226 2.12 -16.01 -2.97
C LEU A 226 1.92 -17.49 -2.60
N MET A 227 0.68 -17.89 -2.42
CA MET A 227 0.31 -19.31 -2.34
C MET A 227 -0.40 -19.71 -3.62
N TYR A 228 0.11 -20.78 -4.23
CA TYR A 228 -0.56 -21.44 -5.33
C TYR A 228 -1.84 -22.11 -4.81
N PRO A 229 -3.02 -21.77 -5.35
CA PRO A 229 -4.20 -22.59 -5.10
C PRO A 229 -4.00 -23.98 -5.72
N SER A 230 -4.50 -25.02 -5.05
CA SER A 230 -4.73 -26.33 -5.66
C SER A 230 -6.21 -26.38 -6.06
N PRO A 231 -6.67 -26.71 -7.31
CA PRO A 231 -6.34 -27.91 -8.14
C PRO A 231 -6.48 -27.70 -9.71
N PRO A 232 -6.83 -28.72 -10.53
CA PRO A 232 -6.05 -29.23 -11.65
C PRO A 232 -6.01 -28.30 -12.88
N PHE A 233 -4.82 -28.11 -13.43
CA PHE A 233 -4.63 -27.54 -14.76
C PHE A 233 -4.65 -28.64 -15.82
N ASP A 234 -5.22 -28.35 -16.99
CA ASP A 234 -5.31 -29.31 -18.10
C ASP A 234 -3.93 -29.56 -18.75
N SER A 235 -2.98 -28.64 -18.61
CA SER A 235 -1.62 -28.77 -19.14
C SER A 235 -0.55 -28.15 -18.22
N ARG A 236 0.72 -28.53 -18.45
CA ARG A 236 1.88 -27.95 -17.74
C ARG A 236 2.25 -26.56 -18.27
N SER A 237 1.99 -26.21 -19.52
CA SER A 237 2.30 -24.87 -20.05
C SER A 237 1.46 -23.80 -19.36
N ASP A 238 0.16 -24.04 -19.24
CA ASP A 238 -0.78 -23.11 -18.62
C ASP A 238 -0.40 -22.81 -17.15
N THR A 239 0.19 -23.80 -16.46
CA THR A 239 0.69 -23.60 -15.10
C THR A 239 1.87 -22.65 -15.00
N TYR A 240 2.79 -22.68 -15.97
CA TYR A 240 3.96 -21.82 -15.96
C TYR A 240 3.60 -20.37 -16.28
N GLU A 241 2.75 -20.15 -17.28
CA GLU A 241 2.29 -18.80 -17.66
C GLU A 241 1.51 -18.14 -16.52
N LEU A 242 0.67 -18.91 -15.83
CA LEU A 242 -0.05 -18.45 -14.64
C LEU A 242 0.86 -18.08 -13.47
N SER A 243 1.90 -18.87 -13.22
CA SER A 243 2.87 -18.54 -12.17
C SER A 243 3.59 -17.23 -12.50
N SER A 244 4.05 -17.06 -13.74
CA SER A 244 4.74 -15.86 -14.19
C SER A 244 3.89 -14.60 -14.00
N LEU A 245 2.62 -14.65 -14.45
CA LEU A 245 1.70 -13.51 -14.34
C LEU A 245 1.31 -13.19 -12.90
N SER A 246 1.14 -14.22 -12.07
CA SER A 246 0.85 -14.04 -10.65
C SER A 246 2.03 -13.45 -9.88
N ASP A 247 3.26 -13.87 -10.21
CA ASP A 247 4.48 -13.34 -9.60
C ASP A 247 4.67 -11.87 -9.99
N GLU A 248 4.41 -11.50 -11.25
CA GLU A 248 4.49 -10.11 -11.69
C GLU A 248 3.49 -9.19 -10.98
N LEU A 249 2.22 -9.59 -10.92
CA LEU A 249 1.19 -8.86 -10.15
C LEU A 249 1.60 -8.69 -8.68
N PHE A 250 2.19 -9.73 -8.11
CA PHE A 250 2.62 -9.75 -6.74
C PHE A 250 3.81 -8.82 -6.49
N ASP A 251 4.79 -8.82 -7.39
CA ASP A 251 5.95 -7.92 -7.34
C ASP A 251 5.52 -6.46 -7.48
N MET A 252 4.61 -6.15 -8.40
CA MET A 252 4.05 -4.80 -8.55
C MET A 252 3.35 -4.31 -7.27
N PHE A 253 2.57 -5.19 -6.65
CA PHE A 253 1.94 -4.90 -5.36
C PHE A 253 2.97 -4.68 -4.25
N ASN A 254 3.95 -5.59 -4.12
CA ASN A 254 4.99 -5.52 -3.09
C ASN A 254 5.85 -4.28 -3.22
N GLU A 255 6.27 -3.94 -4.42
CA GLU A 255 7.07 -2.73 -4.65
C GLU A 255 6.25 -1.47 -4.35
N SER A 256 4.97 -1.43 -4.74
CA SER A 256 4.07 -0.34 -4.36
C SER A 256 3.94 -0.21 -2.84
N LEU A 257 3.72 -1.34 -2.16
CA LEU A 257 3.62 -1.40 -0.71
C LEU A 257 4.91 -0.95 -0.03
N LYS A 258 6.06 -1.57 -0.35
CA LYS A 258 7.37 -1.23 0.23
C LYS A 258 7.71 0.24 0.04
N LYS A 259 7.44 0.79 -1.15
CA LYS A 259 7.68 2.21 -1.44
C LYS A 259 6.82 3.14 -0.59
N MET A 260 5.57 2.79 -0.30
CA MET A 260 4.73 3.57 0.63
C MET A 260 5.14 3.38 2.09
N LEU A 261 5.53 2.16 2.47
CA LEU A 261 5.97 1.83 3.83
C LEU A 261 7.32 2.49 4.17
N SER A 262 8.25 2.57 3.23
CA SER A 262 9.57 3.18 3.45
C SER A 262 9.50 4.66 3.86
N ILE A 263 8.43 5.36 3.47
CA ILE A 263 8.15 6.74 3.89
C ILE A 263 7.80 6.81 5.37
N LEU A 264 7.06 5.81 5.86
CA LEU A 264 6.69 5.74 7.27
C LEU A 264 7.91 5.35 8.13
N ASP A 265 8.84 4.61 7.55
CA ASP A 265 10.06 4.14 8.21
C ASP A 265 11.23 5.16 8.17
N SER A 266 11.12 6.27 7.41
CA SER A 266 12.27 7.14 7.11
C SER A 266 12.84 7.88 8.34
N ASN A 267 13.71 7.21 9.10
CA ASN A 267 15.04 7.61 9.60
C ASN A 267 15.59 6.55 10.58
N THR A 268 16.51 5.69 10.10
CA THR A 268 17.48 4.91 10.91
C THR A 268 18.92 5.01 10.40
N SER A 269 19.23 6.03 9.59
CA SER A 269 20.62 6.38 9.25
C SER A 269 20.82 7.89 9.44
N ASP A 270 21.10 8.27 10.68
CA ASP A 270 21.84 9.48 11.14
C ASP A 270 21.33 9.91 12.53
N ILE A 271 21.70 9.13 13.55
CA ILE A 271 21.91 9.69 14.89
C ILE A 271 23.43 9.65 15.10
N PRO A 272 24.16 10.75 14.88
CA PRO A 272 25.50 10.88 15.43
C PRO A 272 25.35 10.89 16.94
N HIS A 273 26.09 10.02 17.63
CA HIS A 273 26.28 10.08 19.07
C HIS A 273 26.61 11.52 19.51
N LEU A 274 25.71 12.12 20.30
CA LEU A 274 25.86 13.32 21.12
C LEU A 274 24.78 13.13 22.21
N ILE A 275 25.04 12.91 23.49
CA ILE A 275 26.14 13.26 24.40
C ILE A 275 26.38 12.06 25.33
#